data_AF-A0A915UQX0-F1
#
_entry.id   AF-A0A915UQX0-F1
#
_cell.length_a   1.000
_cell.length_b   1.000
_cell.length_c   1.000
_cell.angle_alpha   90.00
_cell.angle_beta   90.00
_cell.angle_gamma   90.00
#
_symmetry.space_group_name_H-M   'P 1'
#
loop_
_entity.id
_entity.type
_entity.pdbx_description
1 polymer ?
#
loop_
_entity_poly.entity_id
_entity_poly.type
_entity_poly.pdbx_seq_one_letter_code
_entity_poly.pdbx_strand_id
1 'polypeptide(L)'
;MNWDAIIEAAKKLENLLRRAEIDLNEAEKAIGYYLFKDCDEEAMKKYLETMANNPPPRSKRTQRYYRELYRVWQQWSPQCGLTGRDKARAWGWGVRMAKNIF
;
A
#
# COMPACT_ATOMS: atom_id res chain seq x y z
N MET A 1 -2.98 19.06 8.30
CA MET A 1 -3.58 17.88 7.64
C MET A 1 -4.34 18.38 6.42
N ASN A 2 -3.85 18.11 5.22
CA ASN A 2 -4.50 18.55 3.97
C ASN A 2 -5.37 17.40 3.46
N TRP A 3 -6.68 17.49 3.71
CA TRP A 3 -7.62 16.42 3.37
C TRP A 3 -7.74 16.18 1.87
N ASP A 4 -7.75 17.25 1.07
CA ASP A 4 -7.86 17.15 -0.39
C ASP A 4 -6.65 16.41 -0.98
N ALA A 5 -5.45 16.71 -0.48
CA ALA A 5 -4.24 15.99 -0.89
C ALA A 5 -4.30 14.49 -0.53
N ILE A 6 -4.86 14.14 0.64
CA ILE A 6 -5.07 12.75 1.07
C ILE A 6 -6.03 12.02 0.11
N ILE A 7 -7.16 12.65 -0.22
CA ILE A 7 -8.16 12.05 -1.11
C ILE A 7 -7.64 11.92 -2.54
N GLU A 8 -6.92 12.92 -3.05
CA GLU A 8 -6.31 12.84 -4.38
C GLU A 8 -5.25 11.73 -4.45
N ALA A 9 -4.40 11.62 -3.43
CA ALA A 9 -3.45 10.51 -3.34
C ALA A 9 -4.16 9.14 -3.23
N ALA A 10 -5.27 9.07 -2.51
CA ALA A 10 -6.09 7.87 -2.35
C ALA A 10 -6.73 7.42 -3.67
N LYS A 11 -7.29 8.35 -4.46
CA LYS A 11 -7.85 8.04 -5.80
C LYS A 11 -6.79 7.50 -6.75
N LYS A 12 -5.58 8.07 -6.73
CA LYS A 12 -4.45 7.55 -7.53
C LYS A 12 -4.10 6.13 -7.10
N LEU A 13 -4.04 5.87 -5.79
CA LEU A 13 -3.78 4.52 -5.28
C LEU A 13 -4.89 3.55 -5.67
N GLU A 14 -6.15 3.91 -5.48
CA GLU A 14 -7.32 3.11 -5.84
C GLU A 14 -7.22 2.60 -7.28
N ASN A 15 -6.95 3.50 -8.23
CA ASN A 15 -6.81 3.16 -9.64
C ASN A 15 -5.71 2.12 -9.89
N LEU A 16 -4.60 2.18 -9.14
CA LEU A 16 -3.52 1.18 -9.22
C LEU A 16 -3.96 -0.15 -8.59
N LEU A 17 -4.60 -0.11 -7.41
CA LEU A 17 -5.07 -1.31 -6.70
C LEU A 17 -6.13 -2.07 -7.51
N ARG A 18 -7.08 -1.37 -8.16
CA ARG A 18 -8.12 -2.00 -9.00
C ARG A 18 -7.55 -2.71 -10.23
N ARG A 19 -6.41 -2.24 -10.74
CA ARG A 19 -5.73 -2.83 -11.92
C ARG A 19 -4.75 -3.93 -11.54
N ALA A 20 -4.34 -3.98 -10.28
CA ALA A 20 -3.41 -4.98 -9.78
C ALA A 20 -4.16 -6.26 -9.35
N GLU A 21 -3.64 -7.43 -9.70
CA GLU A 21 -4.15 -8.70 -9.18
C GLU A 21 -3.66 -8.93 -7.75
N ILE A 22 -4.24 -8.20 -6.78
CA ILE A 22 -3.87 -8.25 -5.35
C ILE A 22 -5.05 -8.64 -4.47
N ASP A 23 -4.75 -9.19 -3.29
CA ASP A 23 -5.71 -9.24 -2.18
C ASP A 23 -5.68 -7.92 -1.42
N LEU A 24 -6.81 -7.19 -1.45
CA LEU A 24 -6.95 -5.90 -0.78
C LEU A 24 -6.83 -6.01 0.76
N ASN A 25 -7.00 -7.20 1.35
CA ASN A 25 -6.71 -7.42 2.77
C ASN A 25 -5.20 -7.42 3.05
N GLU A 26 -4.37 -7.90 2.11
CA GLU A 26 -2.91 -7.81 2.26
C GLU A 26 -2.43 -6.36 2.08
N ALA A 27 -3.07 -5.60 1.19
CA ALA A 27 -2.83 -4.15 1.09
C ALA A 27 -3.19 -3.43 2.40
N GLU A 28 -4.27 -3.79 3.06
CA GLU A 28 -4.66 -3.23 4.37
C GLU A 28 -3.68 -3.61 5.49
N LYS A 29 -3.20 -4.86 5.52
CA LYS A 29 -2.16 -5.28 6.48
C LYS A 29 -0.85 -4.52 6.28
N ALA A 30 -0.48 -4.26 5.03
CA ALA A 30 0.75 -3.55 4.71
C ALA A 30 0.79 -2.15 5.34
N ILE A 31 -0.34 -1.43 5.40
CA ILE A 31 -0.35 -0.14 6.09
C ILE A 31 -0.26 -0.24 7.60
N GLY A 32 -0.76 -1.34 8.18
CA GLY A 32 -0.51 -1.67 9.58
C GLY A 32 0.98 -1.78 9.89
N TYR A 33 1.77 -2.41 9.00
CA TYR A 33 3.23 -2.48 9.15
C TYR A 33 3.89 -1.09 9.08
N TYR A 34 3.50 -0.26 8.11
CA TYR A 34 4.04 1.10 7.99
C TYR A 34 3.76 1.93 9.26
N LEU A 35 2.56 1.84 9.81
CA LEU A 35 2.20 2.51 11.07
C LEU A 35 2.99 1.95 12.26
N PHE A 36 3.17 0.63 12.33
CA PHE A 36 3.95 -0.03 13.38
C PHE A 36 5.44 0.37 13.34
N LYS A 37 5.97 0.72 12.17
CA LYS A 37 7.33 1.22 11.96
C LYS A 37 7.41 2.75 12.00
N ASP A 38 6.50 3.41 12.71
CA ASP A 38 6.47 4.86 12.86
C ASP A 38 6.49 5.62 11.52
N CYS A 39 5.85 5.04 10.50
CA CYS A 39 5.79 5.57 9.13
C CYS A 39 7.16 5.65 8.42
N ASP A 40 8.07 4.73 8.73
CA ASP A 40 9.34 4.59 8.03
C ASP A 40 9.15 4.03 6.60
N GLU A 41 9.42 4.88 5.61
CA GLU A 41 9.35 4.57 4.18
C GLU A 41 10.33 3.50 3.74
N GLU A 42 11.55 3.51 4.30
CA GLU A 42 12.59 2.56 3.94
C GLU A 42 12.27 1.19 4.53
N ALA A 43 11.80 1.15 5.78
CA ALA A 43 11.31 -0.07 6.41
C ALA A 43 10.15 -0.68 5.61
N MET A 44 9.18 0.14 5.18
CA MET A 44 8.06 -0.33 4.37
C MET A 44 8.51 -0.84 2.99
N LYS A 45 9.43 -0.14 2.33
CA LYS A 45 10.03 -0.60 1.08
C LYS A 45 10.69 -1.96 1.25
N LYS A 46 11.56 -2.12 2.26
CA LYS A 46 12.26 -3.37 2.57
C LYS A 46 11.28 -4.50 2.91
N TYR A 47 10.22 -4.20 3.65
CA TYR A 47 9.17 -5.16 3.98
C TYR A 47 8.49 -5.71 2.73
N LEU A 48 7.98 -4.83 1.85
CA LEU A 48 7.31 -5.23 0.63
C LEU A 48 8.25 -5.98 -0.32
N GLU A 49 9.49 -5.53 -0.45
CA GLU A 49 10.53 -6.19 -1.24
C GLU A 49 10.82 -7.61 -0.73
N THR A 50 10.99 -7.76 0.59
CA THR A 50 11.21 -9.06 1.22
C THR A 50 10.04 -9.99 0.98
N MET A 51 8.81 -9.53 1.18
CA MET A 51 7.61 -10.33 0.96
C MET A 51 7.38 -10.70 -0.52
N ALA A 52 7.83 -9.85 -1.46
CA ALA A 52 7.76 -10.11 -2.88
C ALA A 52 8.77 -11.18 -3.34
N ASN A 53 10.02 -11.10 -2.85
CA ASN A 53 11.14 -11.87 -3.37
C ASN A 53 11.47 -13.11 -2.52
N ASN A 54 11.49 -12.96 -1.21
CA ASN A 54 11.88 -14.02 -0.26
C ASN A 54 10.97 -13.99 0.99
N PRO A 55 9.65 -14.23 0.82
CA PRO A 55 8.75 -14.23 1.95
C PRO A 55 9.09 -15.38 2.91
N PRO A 56 8.78 -15.23 4.21
CA PRO A 56 8.61 -16.38 5.11
C PRO A 56 7.65 -17.42 4.51
N PRO A 57 7.58 -18.66 5.02
CA PRO A 57 6.72 -19.71 4.46
C PRO A 57 5.29 -19.23 4.16
N ARG A 58 4.97 -19.10 2.88
CA ARG A 58 3.70 -18.58 2.35
C ARG A 58 3.37 -19.26 1.03
N SER A 59 2.09 -19.21 0.65
CA SER A 59 1.66 -19.71 -0.65
C SER A 59 2.26 -18.87 -1.79
N LYS A 60 2.51 -19.48 -2.95
CA LYS A 60 2.93 -18.77 -4.17
C LYS A 60 1.96 -17.66 -4.57
N ARG A 61 0.65 -17.86 -4.31
CA ARG A 61 -0.40 -16.86 -4.55
C ARG A 61 -0.21 -15.63 -3.67
N THR A 62 0.02 -15.82 -2.37
CA THR A 62 0.30 -14.72 -1.44
C THR A 62 1.58 -13.97 -1.84
N GLN A 63 2.64 -14.68 -2.22
CA GLN A 63 3.85 -14.04 -2.72
C GLN A 63 3.58 -13.19 -3.97
N ARG A 64 2.77 -13.68 -4.92
CA ARG A 64 2.36 -12.90 -6.10
C ARG A 64 1.65 -11.61 -5.72
N TYR A 65 0.75 -11.65 -4.74
CA TYR A 65 0.10 -10.45 -4.22
C TYR A 65 1.10 -9.42 -3.69
N TYR A 66 2.10 -9.86 -2.93
CA TYR A 66 3.15 -8.94 -2.45
C TYR A 66 4.06 -8.41 -3.56
N ARG A 67 4.30 -9.15 -4.64
CA ARG A 67 5.01 -8.62 -5.82
C ARG A 67 4.24 -7.48 -6.48
N GLU A 68 2.94 -7.68 -6.71
CA GLU A 68 2.11 -6.60 -7.27
C GLU A 68 1.97 -5.44 -6.30
N LEU A 69 1.82 -5.70 -5.00
CA LEU A 69 1.77 -4.66 -3.98
C LEU A 69 3.06 -3.84 -3.91
N TYR A 70 4.22 -4.50 -4.04
CA TYR A 70 5.51 -3.82 -4.11
C TYR A 70 5.61 -2.91 -5.34
N ARG A 71 5.14 -3.37 -6.50
CA ARG A 71 5.06 -2.53 -7.71
C ARG A 71 4.14 -1.33 -7.53
N VAL A 72 2.96 -1.53 -6.96
CA VAL A 72 2.02 -0.45 -6.64
C VAL A 72 2.68 0.57 -5.71
N TRP A 73 3.38 0.12 -4.66
CA TRP A 73 4.09 1.02 -3.75
C TRP A 73 5.20 1.80 -4.47
N GLN A 74 6.04 1.15 -5.27
CA GLN A 74 7.11 1.82 -6.03
C GLN A 74 6.57 2.88 -6.99
N GLN A 75 5.40 2.64 -7.59
CA GLN A 75 4.78 3.59 -8.51
C GLN A 75 4.10 4.74 -7.76
N TRP A 76 3.33 4.44 -6.73
CA TRP A 76 2.48 5.42 -6.02
C TRP A 76 3.26 6.26 -5.02
N SER A 77 4.12 5.64 -4.21
CA SER A 77 4.78 6.28 -3.06
C SER A 77 5.58 7.54 -3.43
N PRO A 78 6.38 7.56 -4.51
CA PRO A 78 7.11 8.77 -4.92
C PRO A 78 6.21 9.89 -5.43
N GLN A 79 5.03 9.57 -5.98
CA GLN A 79 4.09 10.54 -6.56
C GLN A 79 3.05 11.06 -5.55
N CYS A 80 2.99 10.44 -4.36
CA CYS A 80 1.99 10.74 -3.33
C CYS A 80 2.20 12.13 -2.72
N GLY A 81 3.45 12.56 -2.52
CA GLY A 81 3.80 13.84 -1.89
C GLY A 81 3.44 13.95 -0.40
N LEU A 82 2.71 12.98 0.16
CA LEU A 82 2.40 12.88 1.58
C LEU A 82 3.45 12.05 2.32
N THR A 83 3.59 12.33 3.61
CA THR A 83 4.48 11.60 4.52
C THR A 83 3.73 11.16 5.76
N GLY A 84 4.34 10.25 6.52
CA GLY A 84 3.84 9.90 7.85
C GLY A 84 2.41 9.36 7.84
N ARG A 85 1.65 9.75 8.85
CA ARG A 85 0.26 9.33 9.02
C ARG A 85 -0.67 9.82 7.90
N ASP A 86 -0.36 10.93 7.23
CA ASP A 86 -1.19 11.42 6.12
C ASP A 86 -1.06 10.50 4.89
N LYS A 87 0.15 10.00 4.62
CA LYS A 87 0.35 8.95 3.62
C LYS A 87 -0.38 7.66 3.99
N ALA A 88 -0.35 7.30 5.27
CA ALA A 88 -1.07 6.13 5.75
C ALA A 88 -2.59 6.25 5.60
N ARG A 89 -3.14 7.45 5.86
CA ARG A 89 -4.55 7.76 5.61
C ARG A 89 -4.89 7.64 4.13
N ALA A 90 -4.07 8.20 3.24
CA ALA A 90 -4.28 8.10 1.80
C ALA A 90 -4.30 6.64 1.34
N TRP A 91 -3.41 5.82 1.90
CA TRP A 91 -3.41 4.38 1.63
C TRP A 91 -4.69 3.69 2.11
N GLY A 92 -5.07 3.92 3.38
CA GLY A 92 -6.28 3.33 3.96
C GLY A 92 -7.54 3.70 3.19
N TRP A 93 -7.67 4.97 2.79
CA TRP A 93 -8.76 5.40 1.92
C TRP A 93 -8.71 4.71 0.57
N GLY A 94 -7.58 4.71 -0.14
CA GLY A 94 -7.47 4.08 -1.46
C GLY A 94 -7.86 2.60 -1.45
N VAL A 95 -7.51 1.86 -0.38
CA VAL A 95 -7.95 0.47 -0.17
C VAL A 95 -9.47 0.38 0.03
N ARG A 96 -10.06 1.23 0.89
CA ARG A 96 -11.53 1.26 1.10
C ARG A 96 -12.29 1.57 -0.19
N MET A 97 -11.79 2.55 -0.96
CA MET A 97 -12.35 2.90 -2.27
C MET A 97 -12.29 1.71 -3.24
N ALA A 98 -11.15 1.02 -3.31
CA ALA A 98 -10.98 -0.16 -4.16
C ALA A 98 -11.87 -1.34 -3.73
N LYS A 99 -12.17 -1.46 -2.44
CA LYS A 99 -13.12 -2.45 -1.90
C LYS A 99 -14.59 -2.07 -2.16
N ASN A 100 -14.88 -0.88 -2.70
CA ASN A 100 -16.22 -0.29 -2.77
C ASN A 100 -16.94 -0.25 -1.40
N ILE A 101 -16.18 -0.02 -0.31
CA ILE A 101 -16.74 0.14 1.03
C ILE A 101 -16.86 1.64 1.30
N PHE A 102 -18.05 2.18 1.11
CA PHE A 102 -18.43 3.57 1.39
C PHE A 102 -19.73 3.62 2.16
#